data_AF-A0A101XFB7-F1
#
_entry.id   AF-A0A101XFB7-F1
#
_cell.length_a   1.000
_cell.length_b   1.000
_cell.length_c   1.000
_cell.angle_alpha   90.00
_cell.angle_beta   90.00
_cell.angle_gamma   90.00
#
_symmetry.space_group_name_H-M   'P 1'
#
loop_
_entity.id
_entity.type
_entity.pdbx_description
1 polymer ?
#
loop_
_entity_poly.entity_id
_entity_poly.type
_entity_poly.pdbx_seq_one_letter_code
_entity_poly.pdbx_strand_id
1 'polypeptide(L)'
;MGVLRSMRIINFDMETATLLTIANVYGLRAGSVMAVIANRETDEFRAEAGVEDACRVANEAVRVIREWDEDYPDREVKSIPALLKKRR
;
A
#
# COMPACT_ATOMS: atom_id res chain seq x y z
N MET A 1 9.66 4.77 -20.74
CA MET A 1 8.62 5.25 -19.80
C MET A 1 7.25 5.54 -20.43
N GLY A 2 7.11 5.73 -21.75
CA GLY A 2 5.82 6.08 -22.38
C GLY A 2 4.63 5.16 -22.03
N VAL A 3 4.84 3.84 -22.01
CA VAL A 3 3.79 2.85 -21.64
C VAL A 3 3.40 2.96 -20.16
N LEU A 4 4.36 3.10 -19.24
CA LEU A 4 4.07 3.20 -17.81
C LEU A 4 3.33 4.50 -17.47
N ARG A 5 3.72 5.61 -18.11
CA ARG A 5 3.05 6.92 -17.96
C ARG A 5 1.63 6.92 -18.51
N SER A 6 1.38 6.29 -19.66
CA SER A 6 0.01 6.20 -20.20
C SER A 6 -0.93 5.39 -19.30
N MET A 7 -0.38 4.45 -18.52
CA MET A 7 -1.09 3.71 -17.47
C MET A 7 -1.18 4.45 -16.12
N ARG A 8 -0.65 5.68 -16.03
CA ARG A 8 -0.58 6.50 -14.80
C ARG A 8 0.16 5.82 -13.66
N ILE A 9 1.19 5.05 -13.97
CA ILE A 9 2.08 4.47 -12.96
C ILE A 9 2.97 5.58 -12.39
N ILE A 10 2.92 5.76 -11.08
CA ILE A 10 3.67 6.80 -10.34
C ILE A 10 4.86 6.23 -9.55
N ASN A 11 4.93 4.91 -9.38
CA ASN A 11 5.96 4.22 -8.61
C ASN A 11 6.01 2.73 -8.97
N PHE A 12 7.11 2.04 -8.69
CA PHE A 12 7.25 0.61 -8.89
C PHE A 12 8.19 -0.01 -7.84
N ASP A 13 7.83 -1.17 -7.31
CA ASP A 13 8.64 -2.02 -6.42
C ASP A 13 8.51 -3.48 -6.83
N MET A 14 8.99 -4.41 -5.99
CA MET A 14 8.92 -5.84 -6.25
C MET A 14 7.94 -6.61 -5.32
N GLU A 15 7.39 -5.96 -4.29
CA GLU A 15 6.69 -6.61 -3.17
C GLU A 15 5.22 -6.18 -3.03
N THR A 16 4.91 -4.90 -3.26
CA THR A 16 3.63 -4.28 -2.86
C THR A 16 2.42 -4.98 -3.50
N ALA A 17 2.47 -5.27 -4.80
CA ALA A 17 1.37 -5.94 -5.48
C ALA A 17 1.08 -7.34 -4.91
N THR A 18 2.14 -8.07 -4.56
CA THR A 18 2.03 -9.42 -3.98
C THR A 18 1.43 -9.37 -2.59
N LEU A 19 1.93 -8.48 -1.71
CA LEU A 19 1.44 -8.34 -0.35
C LEU A 19 -0.03 -7.91 -0.30
N LEU A 20 -0.42 -6.92 -1.12
CA LEU A 20 -1.82 -6.47 -1.20
C LEU A 20 -2.75 -7.58 -1.71
N THR A 21 -2.29 -8.39 -2.68
CA THR A 21 -3.06 -9.52 -3.20
C THR A 21 -3.27 -10.59 -2.13
N ILE A 22 -2.21 -10.98 -1.41
CA ILE A 22 -2.28 -11.96 -0.32
C ILE A 22 -3.21 -11.46 0.78
N ALA A 23 -3.02 -10.22 1.24
CA ALA A 23 -3.87 -9.63 2.28
C ALA A 23 -5.35 -9.66 1.86
N ASN A 24 -5.65 -9.33 0.61
CA ASN A 24 -7.01 -9.39 0.09
C ASN A 24 -7.59 -10.81 0.11
N VAL A 25 -6.82 -11.82 -0.34
CA VAL A 25 -7.26 -13.23 -0.32
C VAL A 25 -7.59 -13.70 1.10
N TYR A 26 -6.79 -13.31 2.09
CA TYR A 26 -6.98 -13.69 3.48
C TYR A 26 -7.97 -12.81 4.25
N GLY A 27 -8.54 -11.77 3.64
CA GLY A 27 -9.45 -10.85 4.32
C GLY A 27 -8.78 -9.93 5.34
N LEU A 28 -7.50 -9.64 5.13
CA LEU A 28 -6.70 -8.74 5.95
C LEU A 28 -6.64 -7.33 5.32
N ARG A 29 -6.28 -6.32 6.13
CA ARG A 29 -5.93 -4.99 5.63
C ARG A 29 -4.43 -4.92 5.39
N ALA A 30 -4.05 -4.32 4.27
CA ALA A 30 -2.66 -4.01 3.96
C ALA A 30 -2.58 -2.66 3.24
N GLY A 31 -1.43 -2.01 3.35
CA GLY A 31 -1.07 -0.77 2.67
C GLY A 31 0.44 -0.70 2.49
N SER A 32 0.91 0.24 1.67
CA SER A 32 2.33 0.44 1.41
C SER A 32 2.66 1.94 1.44
N VAL A 33 3.76 2.28 2.10
CA VAL A 33 4.35 3.62 2.14
C VAL A 33 5.75 3.48 1.59
N MET A 34 6.10 4.30 0.60
CA MET A 34 7.33 4.12 -0.15
C MET A 34 8.14 5.40 -0.23
N ALA A 35 9.44 5.26 -0.01
CA ALA A 35 10.43 6.28 -0.29
C ALA A 35 10.90 6.17 -1.74
N VAL A 36 11.05 7.30 -2.44
CA VAL A 36 11.47 7.33 -3.85
C VAL A 36 12.98 7.58 -3.92
N ILE A 37 13.76 6.50 -3.98
CA ILE A 37 15.23 6.56 -4.03
C ILE A 37 15.79 6.72 -5.45
N ALA A 38 14.98 6.41 -6.47
CA ALA A 38 15.40 6.42 -7.87
C ALA A 38 14.29 7.01 -8.76
N ASN A 39 14.63 8.02 -9.55
CA ASN A 39 13.73 8.59 -10.55
C ASN A 39 14.29 8.34 -11.95
N ARG A 40 13.64 7.47 -12.71
CA ARG A 40 14.10 7.06 -14.06
C ARG A 40 13.86 8.11 -15.14
N GLU A 41 13.08 9.15 -14.85
CA GLU A 41 12.83 10.25 -15.79
C GLU A 41 13.94 11.29 -15.70
N THR A 42 14.43 11.55 -14.49
CA THR A 42 15.51 12.50 -14.22
C THR A 42 16.88 11.84 -14.09
N ASP A 43 16.92 10.51 -14.11
CA ASP A 43 18.11 9.68 -13.85
C ASP A 43 18.76 9.96 -12.48
N GLU A 44 17.98 10.46 -11.53
CA GLU A 44 18.45 10.73 -10.17
C GLU A 44 18.39 9.45 -9.32
N PHE A 45 19.47 9.20 -8.58
CA PHE A 45 19.53 8.16 -7.56
C PHE A 45 20.09 8.72 -6.25
N ARG A 46 19.33 8.55 -5.17
CA ARG A 46 19.72 8.91 -3.81
C ARG A 46 19.36 7.74 -2.89
N ALA A 47 20.36 6.92 -2.57
CA ALA A 47 20.21 5.83 -1.61
C ALA A 47 19.68 6.37 -0.27
N GLU A 48 18.84 5.58 0.41
CA GLU A 48 18.24 5.88 1.71
C GLU A 48 17.35 7.14 1.79
N ALA A 49 17.15 7.88 0.70
CA ALA A 49 16.36 9.11 0.69
C ALA A 49 14.91 8.83 1.12
N GLY A 50 14.51 9.38 2.27
CA GLY A 50 13.14 9.30 2.80
C GLY A 50 12.77 7.94 3.41
N VAL A 51 13.72 6.99 3.56
CA VAL A 51 13.44 5.67 4.15
C VAL A 51 12.98 5.80 5.61
N GLU A 52 13.67 6.62 6.41
CA GLU A 52 13.29 6.85 7.80
C GLU A 52 11.90 7.48 7.92
N ASP A 53 11.58 8.46 7.08
CA ASP A 53 10.26 9.10 7.05
C ASP A 53 9.17 8.11 6.65
N ALA A 54 9.42 7.27 5.63
CA ALA A 54 8.48 6.22 5.22
C ALA A 54 8.21 5.23 6.37
N CYS A 55 9.25 4.83 7.12
CA CYS A 55 9.09 3.99 8.31
C CYS A 55 8.27 4.67 9.41
N ARG A 56 8.53 5.94 9.70
CA ARG A 56 7.76 6.72 10.69
C ARG A 56 6.29 6.83 10.29
N VAL A 57 6.01 7.15 9.03
CA VAL A 57 4.64 7.24 8.50
C VAL A 57 3.94 5.87 8.57
N ALA A 58 4.63 4.78 8.24
CA ALA A 58 4.05 3.44 8.35
C ALA A 58 3.68 3.10 9.81
N ASN A 59 4.56 3.43 10.77
CA ASN A 59 4.28 3.22 12.20
C ASN A 59 3.09 4.05 12.68
N GLU A 60 3.02 5.33 12.31
CA GLU A 60 1.88 6.20 12.65
C GLU A 60 0.58 5.71 12.01
N ALA A 61 0.63 5.23 10.77
CA ALA A 61 -0.54 4.65 10.11
C ALA A 61 -1.08 3.44 10.89
N VAL A 62 -0.21 2.57 11.41
CA VAL A 62 -0.62 1.43 12.26
C VAL A 62 -1.30 1.91 13.54
N ARG A 63 -0.76 2.93 14.21
CA ARG A 63 -1.36 3.53 15.42
C ARG A 63 -2.75 4.09 15.12
N VAL A 64 -2.89 4.91 14.07
CA VAL A 64 -4.17 5.50 13.67
C VAL A 64 -5.20 4.44 13.28
N ILE A 65 -4.77 3.40 12.56
CA ILE A 65 -5.66 2.28 12.19
C ILE A 65 -6.14 1.55 13.44
N ARG A 66 -5.27 1.36 14.45
CA ARG A 66 -5.68 0.76 15.73
C ARG A 66 -6.74 1.61 16.43
N GLU A 67 -6.54 2.91 16.54
CA GLU A 67 -7.52 3.84 17.12
C GLU A 67 -8.87 3.73 16.39
N TRP A 68 -8.86 3.67 15.06
CA TRP A 68 -10.10 3.46 14.29
C TRP A 68 -10.76 2.10 14.55
N ASP A 69 -10.00 1.05 14.83
CA ASP A 69 -10.59 -0.23 15.22
C ASP A 69 -11.25 -0.17 16.60
N GLU A 70 -10.79 0.72 17.49
CA GLU A 70 -11.42 0.94 18.81
C GLU A 70 -12.70 1.75 18.66
N ASP A 71 -12.65 2.81 17.85
CA ASP A 71 -13.78 3.71 17.61
C ASP A 71 -14.88 3.07 16.75
N TYR A 72 -14.51 2.15 15.85
CA TYR A 72 -15.41 1.53 14.87
C TYR A 72 -15.27 -0.01 14.82
N PRO A 73 -15.59 -0.73 15.90
CA PRO A 73 -15.31 -2.17 16.03
C PRO A 73 -16.08 -3.03 15.02
N ASP A 74 -17.22 -2.56 14.53
CA ASP A 74 -18.08 -3.30 13.57
C ASP A 74 -17.72 -3.04 12.10
N ARG A 75 -16.61 -2.31 11.84
CA ARG A 75 -16.22 -1.97 10.47
C ARG A 75 -15.64 -3.18 9.75
N GLU A 76 -16.44 -3.75 8.84
CA GLU A 76 -16.03 -4.89 8.01
C GLU A 76 -14.84 -4.54 7.11
N VAL A 77 -13.82 -5.41 7.11
CA VAL A 77 -12.75 -5.40 6.11
C VAL A 77 -13.27 -6.05 4.83
N LYS A 78 -13.45 -5.23 3.79
CA LYS A 78 -13.90 -5.72 2.48
C LYS A 78 -12.77 -6.46 1.77
N SER A 79 -13.04 -7.70 1.38
CA SER A 79 -12.14 -8.55 0.60
C SER A 79 -12.82 -9.08 -0.67
N ILE A 80 -12.04 -9.51 -1.68
CA ILE A 80 -12.62 -10.10 -2.90
C ILE A 80 -13.48 -11.33 -2.54
N PRO A 81 -13.04 -12.28 -1.69
CA PRO A 81 -13.88 -13.40 -1.28
C PRO A 81 -15.19 -12.97 -0.61
N ALA A 82 -15.16 -11.96 0.27
CA ALA A 82 -16.37 -11.44 0.92
C ALA A 82 -17.34 -10.80 -0.10
N LEU A 83 -16.82 -10.06 -1.08
CA LEU A 83 -17.62 -9.45 -2.15
C LEU A 83 -18.25 -10.51 -3.09
N LEU A 84 -17.53 -11.59 -3.39
CA LEU A 84 -18.04 -12.67 -4.23
C LEU A 84 -19.14 -13.49 -3.53
N LYS A 85 -19.07 -13.67 -2.21
CA LYS A 85 -20.12 -14.34 -1.43
C LYS A 85 -21.43 -13.56 -1.41
N LYS A 86 -21.38 -12.21 -1.40
CA LYS A 86 -22.57 -11.33 -1.41
C LYS A 86 -23.31 -11.28 -2.75
N ARG A 87 -22.77 -11.88 -3.82
CA ARG A 87 -23.35 -11.90 -5.17
C ARG A 87 -24.13 -13.18 -5.52
N ARG A 88 -24.29 -14.10 -4.57
CA ARG A 88 -25.10 -15.31 -4.72
C ARG A 88 -26.39 -15.22 -3.92
#